data_AF-A0A6H5HHN4-F1
#
_entry.id   AF-A0A6H5HHN4-F1
#
_cell.length_a   1.000
_cell.length_b   1.000
_cell.length_c   1.000
_cell.angle_alpha   90.00
_cell.angle_beta   90.00
_cell.angle_gamma   90.00
#
_symmetry.space_group_name_H-M   'P 1'
#
loop_
_entity.id
_entity.type
_entity.pdbx_description
1 polymer ?
#
loop_
_entity_poly.entity_id
_entity_poly.type
_entity_poly.pdbx_seq_one_letter_code
_entity_poly.pdbx_strand_id
1 'polypeptide(L)' 'MIFCLCSVFQLEKLYIEVLYTIKHKVGASSGQYYQEDLFGYAQRAFGIPPEQHKRAMSIAIEEK' A
#
# COMPACT_ATOMS: atom_id res chain seq x y z
N MET A 1 -12.98 12.47 20.68
CA MET A 1 -12.90 12.12 19.24
C MET A 1 -11.57 12.54 18.57
N ILE A 2 -10.48 12.77 19.32
CA ILE A 2 -9.19 13.20 18.77
C ILE A 2 -8.25 12.01 18.47
N PHE A 3 -8.41 10.88 19.15
CA PHE A 3 -7.61 9.65 18.91
C PHE A 3 -7.92 8.93 17.59
N CYS A 4 -9.11 9.11 17.02
CA CYS A 4 -9.50 8.41 15.79
C CYS A 4 -8.77 8.98 14.56
N LEU A 5 -8.66 10.32 14.46
CA LEU A 5 -8.05 11.00 13.30
C LEU A 5 -6.52 10.83 13.20
N CYS A 6 -5.81 10.73 14.33
CA CYS A 6 -4.37 10.51 14.32
C CYS A 6 -4.01 9.12 13.75
N SER A 7 -4.86 8.11 13.98
CA SER A 7 -4.66 6.75 13.47
C SER A 7 -4.89 6.66 11.97
N VAL A 8 -5.88 7.38 11.40
CA VAL A 8 -6.19 7.30 9.96
C VAL A 8 -5.06 7.87 9.11
N PHE A 9 -4.44 8.98 9.54
CA PHE A 9 -3.36 9.63 8.79
C PHE A 9 -2.06 8.81 8.81
N GLN A 10 -1.78 8.11 9.91
CA GLN A 10 -0.65 7.18 9.99
C GLN A 10 -0.91 5.90 9.19
N LEU A 11 -2.15 5.42 9.13
CA LEU A 11 -2.55 4.25 8.33
C LEU A 11 -2.32 4.48 6.84
N GLU A 12 -2.66 5.66 6.31
CA GLU A 12 -2.48 5.97 4.90
C GLU A 12 -0.98 5.98 4.50
N LYS A 13 -0.13 6.58 5.35
CA LYS A 13 1.33 6.56 5.16
C LYS A 13 1.91 5.15 5.24
N LEU A 14 1.49 4.37 6.24
CA LEU A 14 1.90 2.97 6.39
C LEU A 14 1.49 2.14 5.18
N TYR A 15 0.30 2.39 4.63
CA TYR A 15 -0.17 1.71 3.44
C TYR A 15 0.70 2.01 2.21
N ILE A 16 1.09 3.27 2.00
CA ILE A 16 2.02 3.67 0.93
C ILE A 16 3.38 2.97 1.09
N GLU A 17 3.94 2.89 2.29
CA GLU A 17 5.19 2.18 2.55
C GLU A 17 5.10 0.67 2.28
N VAL A 18 3.98 0.04 2.64
CA VAL A 18 3.72 -1.37 2.32
C VAL A 18 3.70 -1.58 0.81
N LEU A 19 2.99 -0.72 0.07
CA LEU A 19 2.95 -0.78 -1.40
C LEU A 19 4.34 -0.60 -2.01
N TYR A 20 5.12 0.37 -1.52
CA TYR A 20 6.50 0.60 -1.93
C TYR A 20 7.38 -0.62 -1.65
N THR A 21 7.24 -1.25 -0.49
CA THR A 21 8.02 -2.44 -0.12
C THR A 21 7.66 -3.64 -1.00
N ILE A 22 6.37 -3.88 -1.26
CA ILE A 22 5.93 -4.93 -2.18
C ILE A 22 6.50 -4.68 -3.59
N LYS A 23 6.49 -3.42 -4.04
CA LYS A 23 7.00 -3.04 -5.36
C LYS A 23 8.53 -3.17 -5.47
N HIS A 24 9.28 -2.60 -4.52
CA HIS A 24 10.73 -2.41 -4.61
C HIS A 24 11.56 -3.48 -3.91
N LYS A 25 11.05 -4.11 -2.84
CA LYS A 25 11.77 -5.14 -2.07
C LYS A 25 11.31 -6.55 -2.41
N VAL A 26 10.00 -6.77 -2.55
CA VAL A 26 9.44 -8.12 -2.78
C VAL A 26 9.45 -8.49 -4.27
N GLY A 27 9.18 -7.52 -5.15
CA GLY A 27 9.23 -7.69 -6.60
C GLY A 27 10.59 -8.09 -7.18
N ALA A 28 11.68 -7.75 -6.48
CA ALA A 28 13.03 -8.08 -6.91
C ALA A 28 13.36 -9.59 -6.83
N SER A 29 12.61 -10.36 -6.03
CA SER A 29 12.95 -11.76 -5.72
C SER A 29 11.87 -12.79 -6.15
N SER A 30 10.62 -12.36 -6.38
CA SER A 30 9.48 -13.28 -6.51
C SER A 30 8.69 -13.22 -7.83
N GLY A 31 9.04 -12.35 -8.78
CA GLY A 31 8.36 -12.25 -10.08
C GLY A 31 7.02 -11.49 -10.03
N GLN A 32 6.57 -10.98 -11.19
CA GLN A 32 5.42 -10.06 -11.29
C GLN A 32 4.09 -10.66 -10.80
N TYR A 33 3.88 -11.97 -10.96
CA TYR A 33 2.60 -12.62 -10.64
C TYR A 33 2.29 -12.60 -9.13
N TYR A 34 3.31 -12.72 -8.28
CA TYR A 34 3.14 -12.68 -6.82
C TYR A 34 2.91 -11.26 -6.30
N GLN A 35 3.33 -10.23 -7.04
CA GLN A 35 3.10 -8.84 -6.63
C GLN A 35 1.62 -8.46 -6.66
N GLU A 36 0.88 -8.87 -7.69
CA GLU A 36 -0.53 -8.53 -7.82
C GLU A 36 -1.37 -9.14 -6.68
N ASP A 37 -1.09 -10.40 -6.32
CA ASP A 37 -1.71 -11.06 -5.17
C ASP A 37 -1.35 -10.37 -3.83
N LEU A 38 -0.10 -9.93 -3.67
CA LEU A 38 0.34 -9.19 -2.47
C LEU A 38 -0.36 -7.83 -2.34
N PHE A 39 -0.54 -7.12 -3.45
CA PHE A 39 -1.31 -5.87 -3.46
C PHE A 39 -2.77 -6.12 -3.07
N GLY A 40 -3.39 -7.17 -3.62
CA GLY A 40 -4.75 -7.59 -3.27
C GLY A 40 -4.88 -7.98 -1.79
N TYR A 41 -3.88 -8.69 -1.25
CA TYR A 41 -3.84 -9.06 0.17
C TYR A 41 -3.73 -7.83 1.07
N ALA A 42 -2.81 -6.90 0.76
CA ALA A 42 -2.67 -5.65 1.51
C ALA A 42 -3.96 -4.81 1.44
N GLN A 43 -4.58 -4.67 0.27
CA GLN A 43 -5.84 -3.94 0.13
C GLN A 43 -6.94 -4.53 1.03
N ARG A 44 -7.06 -5.87 1.10
CA ARG A 44 -8.04 -6.54 1.97
C ARG A 44 -7.70 -6.40 3.45
N ALA A 45 -6.43 -6.53 3.82
CA ALA A 45 -5.97 -6.43 5.21
C ALA A 45 -6.19 -5.03 5.80
N PHE A 46 -5.98 -3.99 5.00
CA PHE A 46 -6.18 -2.59 5.39
C PHE A 46 -7.59 -2.07 5.11
N GLY A 47 -8.44 -2.84 4.42
CA GLY A 47 -9.82 -2.45 4.09
C GLY A 47 -9.91 -1.22 3.17
N ILE A 48 -8.88 -0.96 2.36
CA ILE A 48 -8.76 0.25 1.55
C ILE A 48 -9.62 0.13 0.28
N PRO A 49 -10.43 1.14 -0.06
CA PRO A 49 -11.20 1.12 -1.30
C PRO A 49 -10.28 1.22 -2.53
N PRO A 50 -10.68 0.65 -3.68
CA PRO A 50 -9.83 0.57 -4.87
C PRO A 50 -9.37 1.95 -5.39
N GLU A 51 -10.18 2.99 -5.19
CA GLU A 51 -9.85 4.37 -5.58
C GLU A 51 -8.78 5.01 -4.69
N GLN A 52 -8.73 4.64 -3.40
CA GLN A 52 -7.60 5.03 -2.53
C GLN A 52 -6.38 4.18 -2.83
N HIS A 53 -6.56 2.88 -3.11
CA HIS A 53 -5.45 2.00 -3.49
C HIS A 53 -4.72 2.52 -4.73
N LYS A 54 -5.44 2.91 -5.79
CA LYS A 54 -4.82 3.51 -6.99
C LYS A 54 -4.03 4.77 -6.68
N ARG A 55 -4.57 5.67 -5.85
CA ARG A 55 -3.87 6.91 -5.44
C ARG A 55 -2.61 6.61 -4.63
N ALA A 56 -2.72 5.75 -3.62
CA ALA A 56 -1.59 5.31 -2.81
C ALA A 56 -0.54 4.58 -3.65
N MET A 57 -0.97 3.83 -4.67
CA MET A 57 -0.08 3.14 -5.59
C MET A 57 0.63 4.13 -6.52
N SER A 58 -0.04 5.15 -7.07
CA SER A 58 0.64 6.23 -7.79
C SER A 58 1.71 6.92 -6.92
N ILE A 59 1.38 7.24 -5.67
CA ILE A 59 2.33 7.88 -4.73
C ILE A 59 3.50 6.95 -4.41
N ALA A 60 3.24 5.66 -4.15
CA ALA A 60 4.28 4.66 -3.90
C ALA A 60 5.17 4.38 -5.12
N ILE A 61 4.76 4.78 -6.33
CA ILE A 61 5.53 4.62 -7.57
C ILE A 61 6.35 5.87 -7.88
N GLU A 62 5.92 7.04 -7.41
CA GLU A 62 6.53 8.34 -7.73
C GLU A 62 7.79 8.67 -6.92
N GLU A 63 8.20 7.81 -5.96
CA GLU A 63 9.47 7.97 -5.23
C GLU A 63 10.68 7.46 -6.03
N LYS A 64 11.10 8.28 -7.01
CA LYS A 64 12.47 8.81 -7.17
C LYS A 64 12.52 9.87 -8.28
#